data_AF-A0A835XRV5-F1
#
_entry.id   AF-A0A835XRV5-F1
#
_cell.length_a   1.000
_cell.length_b   1.000
_cell.length_c   1.000
_cell.angle_alpha   90.00
_cell.angle_beta   90.00
_cell.angle_gamma   90.00
#
_symmetry.space_group_name_H-M   'P 1'
#
loop_
_entity.id
_entity.type
_entity.pdbx_description
1 polymer ?
#
loop_
_entity_poly.entity_id
_entity_poly.type
_entity_poly.pdbx_seq_one_letter_code
_entity_poly.pdbx_strand_id
1 'polypeptide(L)'
;MTRRSLLAVSLGYYATVATAAQAESSAGEPAPAISFPVEAAPPPQPDVTVYNYDFASDVPSNLRIKEYLQIVQENRPRSWQSIAQQIQTGNFEQLTMNLNVAPMADLRQAALYLPWALLQNSEYNAATDSHKAFKNFEEHVKDLQYASASAAAALRGSPSWTPQQQAQQAQQVQQAFILMSASLDGFLSTVPAKYQGAGLAIFGRREENKESSRDRDRELREAREVKEAKPAESE
;
A
#
# COMPACT_ATOMS: atom_id res chain seq x y z
N MET A 1 35.66 -30.37 -10.56
CA MET A 1 36.52 -29.56 -9.67
C MET A 1 35.74 -28.30 -9.31
N THR A 2 34.87 -28.33 -8.29
CA THR A 2 35.07 -27.89 -6.89
C THR A 2 35.35 -26.40 -6.66
N ARG A 3 34.34 -25.76 -6.02
CA ARG A 3 34.41 -24.76 -4.93
C ARG A 3 34.71 -23.30 -5.37
N ARG A 4 34.12 -22.24 -4.79
CA ARG A 4 33.53 -22.05 -3.45
C ARG A 4 32.74 -20.73 -3.39
N SER A 5 31.63 -20.73 -2.66
CA SER A 5 30.92 -19.57 -2.10
C SER A 5 31.79 -18.77 -1.12
N LEU A 6 31.42 -17.51 -0.84
CA LEU A 6 31.37 -16.96 0.54
C LEU A 6 30.55 -15.65 0.61
N LEU A 7 29.51 -15.70 1.45
CA LEU A 7 28.78 -14.58 2.03
C LEU A 7 29.67 -13.81 3.00
N ALA A 8 29.44 -12.50 3.14
CA ALA A 8 29.80 -11.76 4.34
C ALA A 8 28.59 -10.93 4.79
N VAL A 9 27.98 -11.44 5.87
CA VAL A 9 27.01 -10.77 6.75
C VAL A 9 27.83 -10.05 7.81
N SER A 10 27.51 -8.79 8.11
CA SER A 10 28.01 -8.12 9.31
C SER A 10 26.87 -7.38 10.00
N LEU A 11 26.38 -8.01 11.07
CA LEU A 11 25.65 -7.36 12.16
C LEU A 11 26.62 -6.48 12.97
N GLY A 12 26.17 -5.30 13.37
CA GLY A 12 26.82 -4.49 14.41
C GLY A 12 25.81 -4.11 15.47
N TYR A 13 25.93 -4.72 16.65
CA TYR A 13 25.22 -4.41 17.89
C TYR A 13 26.31 -4.00 18.90
N TYR A 14 26.21 -2.82 19.52
CA TYR A 14 26.78 -2.54 20.84
C TYR A 14 25.95 -1.48 21.56
N ALA A 15 25.72 -1.74 22.84
CA ALA A 15 24.87 -1.00 23.77
C ALA A 15 25.70 -0.37 24.91
N THR A 16 25.20 0.75 25.47
CA THR A 16 25.37 1.31 26.84
C THR A 16 26.80 1.68 27.30
N VAL A 17 27.08 2.73 28.09
CA VAL A 17 26.59 3.07 29.45
C VAL A 17 26.78 4.59 29.75
N ALA A 18 25.93 5.14 30.63
CA ALA A 18 26.10 6.43 31.32
C ALA A 18 27.19 6.41 32.42
N THR A 19 27.68 7.56 32.89
CA THR A 19 27.77 8.04 34.30
C THR A 19 28.57 9.37 34.37
N ALA A 20 28.34 10.12 35.45
CA ALA A 20 28.41 11.57 35.67
C ALA A 20 29.73 12.17 36.26
N ALA A 21 29.68 13.51 36.43
CA ALA A 21 30.40 14.40 37.37
C ALA A 21 31.87 14.75 37.02
N GLN A 22 32.44 15.95 37.24
CA GLN A 22 32.15 17.12 38.11
C GLN A 22 32.98 18.31 37.56
N ALA A 23 32.42 19.51 37.38
CA ALA A 23 32.48 20.72 38.25
C ALA A 23 33.75 21.59 38.18
N GLU A 24 33.57 22.88 37.86
CA GLU A 24 34.05 24.10 38.56
C GLU A 24 33.73 25.34 37.68
N SER A 25 32.76 26.18 38.06
CA SER A 25 32.83 27.33 38.99
C SER A 25 33.45 28.59 38.38
N SER A 26 32.60 29.59 38.10
CA SER A 26 32.90 31.01 38.37
C SER A 26 31.60 31.81 38.43
N ALA A 27 31.48 32.53 39.54
CA ALA A 27 30.29 33.18 40.07
C ALA A 27 30.02 34.56 39.45
N GLY A 28 28.73 34.89 39.36
CA GLY A 28 28.18 36.25 39.29
C GLY A 28 26.76 36.23 39.87
N GLU A 29 26.55 37.01 40.93
CA GLU A 29 25.39 37.02 41.85
C GLU A 29 24.08 37.62 41.24
N PRO A 30 22.90 37.59 41.93
CA PRO A 30 21.69 36.98 41.41
C PRO A 30 20.55 38.00 41.16
N ALA A 31 19.75 37.78 40.11
CA ALA A 31 18.46 38.47 39.98
C ALA A 31 17.36 37.71 40.75
N PRO A 32 16.45 38.40 41.46
CA PRO A 32 15.46 37.77 42.34
C PRO A 32 14.48 36.88 41.57
N ALA A 33 14.25 35.70 42.14
CA ALA A 33 13.33 34.69 41.68
C ALA A 33 11.87 35.20 41.69
N ILE A 34 11.29 35.39 40.50
CA ILE A 34 9.84 35.41 40.34
C ILE A 34 9.42 33.95 40.14
N SER A 35 9.00 33.32 41.24
CA SER A 35 8.40 32.00 41.23
C SER A 35 6.97 32.14 40.69
N PHE A 36 6.75 31.73 39.44
CA PHE A 36 5.41 31.43 38.95
C PHE A 36 5.07 30.00 39.37
N PRO A 37 3.93 29.75 40.02
CA PRO A 37 3.43 28.38 40.13
C PRO A 37 2.96 27.95 38.73
N VAL A 38 3.86 27.33 37.97
CA VAL A 38 3.43 26.50 36.83
C VAL A 38 2.90 25.22 37.46
N GLU A 39 1.59 25.21 37.68
CA GLU A 39 0.84 23.98 37.86
C GLU A 39 1.18 23.09 36.66
N ALA A 40 2.01 22.08 36.90
CA ALA A 40 2.39 21.11 35.89
C ALA A 40 1.11 20.35 35.52
N ALA A 41 0.45 20.80 34.45
CA ALA A 41 -0.62 20.06 33.83
C ALA A 41 -0.11 18.62 33.63
N PRO A 42 -0.87 17.60 34.05
CA PRO A 42 -0.50 16.22 33.76
C PRO A 42 -0.23 16.09 32.26
N PRO A 43 0.80 15.33 31.83
CA PRO A 43 1.06 15.13 30.42
C PRO A 43 -0.24 14.70 29.76
N PRO A 44 -0.63 15.27 28.60
CA PRO A 44 -1.85 14.88 27.92
C PRO A 44 -1.79 13.36 27.76
N GLN A 45 -2.68 12.67 28.44
CA GLN A 45 -2.81 11.24 28.24
C GLN A 45 -3.13 11.07 26.76
N PRO A 46 -2.44 10.16 26.03
CA PRO A 46 -2.84 9.86 24.67
C PRO A 46 -4.27 9.36 24.76
N ASP A 47 -5.17 10.20 24.29
CA ASP A 47 -6.58 9.89 24.20
C ASP A 47 -6.67 8.58 23.40
N VAL A 48 -7.41 7.60 23.92
CA VAL A 48 -7.65 6.31 23.23
C VAL A 48 -8.66 6.57 22.12
N THR A 49 -8.39 7.59 21.31
CA THR A 49 -9.16 7.94 20.15
C THR A 49 -8.90 6.85 19.13
N VAL A 50 -9.96 6.07 18.87
CA VAL A 50 -10.39 5.66 17.53
C VAL A 50 -9.28 5.85 16.51
N TYR A 51 -8.71 4.76 15.99
CA TYR A 51 -7.77 4.81 14.88
C TYR A 51 -8.39 5.65 13.75
N ASN A 52 -8.07 6.94 13.72
CA ASN A 52 -8.67 7.88 12.79
C ASN A 52 -7.80 7.82 11.55
N TYR A 53 -8.11 6.84 10.71
CA TYR A 53 -7.51 6.72 9.40
C TYR A 53 -8.15 7.79 8.51
N ASP A 54 -7.45 8.90 8.29
CA ASP A 54 -7.88 9.97 7.38
C ASP A 54 -7.59 9.57 5.92
N PHE A 55 -8.25 8.50 5.47
CA PHE A 55 -8.25 8.09 4.07
C PHE A 55 -9.50 8.66 3.41
N ALA A 56 -9.34 9.41 2.33
CA ALA A 56 -10.47 9.73 1.46
C ALA A 56 -10.79 8.48 0.61
N SER A 57 -11.47 7.50 1.20
CA SER A 57 -11.83 6.23 0.57
C SER A 57 -13.33 5.96 0.65
N ASP A 58 -13.88 5.44 -0.45
CA ASP A 58 -15.28 5.03 -0.56
C ASP A 58 -15.48 3.52 -0.30
N VAL A 59 -14.44 2.79 0.12
CA VAL A 59 -14.52 1.34 0.34
C VAL A 59 -15.36 1.02 1.58
N PRO A 60 -16.49 0.31 1.43
CA PRO A 60 -17.36 -0.01 2.57
C PRO A 60 -16.75 -1.12 3.43
N SER A 61 -17.13 -1.14 4.72
CA SER A 61 -16.56 -2.04 5.73
C SER A 61 -17.18 -3.44 5.78
N ASN A 62 -18.23 -3.71 4.99
CA ASN A 62 -19.00 -4.94 5.02
C ASN A 62 -18.84 -5.85 3.78
N LEU A 63 -17.75 -5.70 3.03
CA LEU A 63 -17.46 -6.55 1.88
C LEU A 63 -16.95 -7.94 2.28
N ARG A 64 -17.03 -8.88 1.34
CA ARG A 64 -16.44 -10.22 1.45
C ARG A 64 -14.94 -10.17 1.17
N ILE A 65 -14.21 -11.16 1.68
CA ILE A 65 -12.75 -11.31 1.51
C ILE A 65 -12.32 -11.14 0.03
N LYS A 66 -13.04 -11.77 -0.90
CA LYS A 66 -12.71 -11.70 -2.34
C LYS A 66 -12.88 -10.31 -2.94
N GLU A 67 -13.86 -9.54 -2.47
CA GLU A 67 -14.14 -8.19 -2.95
C GLU A 67 -13.06 -7.21 -2.47
N TYR A 68 -12.63 -7.32 -1.21
CA TYR A 68 -11.47 -6.57 -0.72
C TYR A 68 -10.18 -6.90 -1.47
N LEU A 69 -9.91 -8.19 -1.71
CA LEU A 69 -8.75 -8.62 -2.50
C LEU A 69 -8.80 -8.06 -3.92
N GLN A 70 -9.97 -8.03 -4.54
CA GLN A 70 -10.16 -7.47 -5.88
C GLN A 70 -9.83 -5.97 -5.89
N ILE A 71 -10.34 -5.20 -4.92
CA ILE A 71 -10.03 -3.76 -4.79
C ILE A 71 -8.51 -3.54 -4.66
N VAL A 72 -7.82 -4.34 -3.84
CA VAL A 72 -6.36 -4.25 -3.70
C VAL A 72 -5.66 -4.58 -5.02
N GLN A 73 -6.08 -5.64 -5.71
CA GLN A 73 -5.49 -6.06 -6.99
C GLN A 73 -5.69 -5.03 -8.11
N GLU A 74 -6.85 -4.37 -8.17
CA GLU A 74 -7.19 -3.37 -9.18
C GLU A 74 -6.47 -2.03 -8.93
N ASN A 75 -6.41 -1.59 -7.67
CA ASN A 75 -5.84 -0.29 -7.32
C ASN A 75 -4.33 -0.31 -7.20
N ARG A 76 -3.71 -1.46 -6.89
CA ARG A 76 -2.26 -1.59 -6.77
C ARG A 76 -1.49 -1.13 -8.02
N PRO A 77 -1.75 -1.64 -9.24
CA PRO A 77 -0.99 -1.23 -10.42
C PRO A 77 -1.16 0.26 -10.72
N ARG A 78 -2.37 0.81 -10.56
CA ARG A 78 -2.66 2.24 -10.77
C ARG A 78 -1.91 3.12 -9.77
N SER A 79 -1.96 2.75 -8.50
CA SER A 79 -1.25 3.44 -7.42
C SER A 79 0.26 3.41 -7.65
N TRP A 80 0.82 2.24 -8.02
CA TRP A 80 2.27 2.08 -8.19
C TRP A 80 2.77 2.85 -9.39
N GLN A 81 2.02 2.85 -10.49
CA GLN A 81 2.36 3.64 -11.66
C GLN A 81 2.37 5.13 -11.34
N SER A 82 1.36 5.63 -10.63
CA SER A 82 1.27 7.03 -10.20
C SER A 82 2.44 7.43 -9.30
N ILE A 83 2.74 6.61 -8.28
CA ILE A 83 3.86 6.85 -7.36
C ILE A 83 5.20 6.85 -8.12
N ALA A 84 5.44 5.84 -8.96
CA ALA A 84 6.67 5.74 -9.73
C ALA A 84 6.86 6.96 -10.67
N GLN A 85 5.80 7.42 -11.32
CA GLN A 85 5.83 8.61 -12.16
C GLN A 85 6.19 9.88 -11.36
N GLN A 86 5.63 10.05 -10.16
CA GLN A 86 5.94 11.20 -9.30
C GLN A 86 7.38 11.16 -8.78
N ILE A 87 7.90 9.98 -8.45
CA ILE A 87 9.31 9.82 -8.06
C ILE A 87 10.23 10.18 -9.23
N GLN A 88 9.95 9.69 -10.43
CA GLN A 88 10.75 9.96 -11.63
C GLN A 88 10.75 11.45 -12.03
N THR A 89 9.61 12.12 -11.86
CA THR A 89 9.46 13.55 -12.17
C THR A 89 9.89 14.46 -11.03
N GLY A 90 10.24 13.90 -9.87
CA GLY A 90 10.61 14.67 -8.67
C GLY A 90 9.45 15.44 -8.04
N ASN A 91 8.20 15.12 -8.39
CA ASN A 91 7.02 15.79 -7.88
C ASN A 91 6.57 15.19 -6.54
N PHE A 92 7.41 15.38 -5.51
CA PHE A 92 7.22 14.75 -4.20
C PHE A 92 6.06 15.36 -3.39
N GLU A 93 5.72 16.63 -3.62
CA GLU A 93 4.57 17.28 -2.97
C GLU A 93 3.26 16.63 -3.40
N GLN A 94 3.09 16.40 -4.71
CA GLN A 94 1.94 15.70 -5.23
C GLN A 94 1.91 14.23 -4.80
N LEU A 95 3.08 13.59 -4.63
CA LEU A 95 3.17 12.26 -4.05
C LEU A 95 2.62 12.21 -2.63
N THR A 96 3.01 13.13 -1.74
CA THR A 96 2.49 13.16 -0.37
C THR A 96 0.97 13.29 -0.34
N MET A 97 0.39 14.14 -1.20
CA MET A 97 -1.06 14.31 -1.31
C MET A 97 -1.75 13.04 -1.84
N ASN A 98 -1.18 12.43 -2.88
CA ASN A 98 -1.80 11.31 -3.59
C ASN A 98 -1.85 10.00 -2.77
N LEU A 99 -1.06 9.88 -1.71
CA LEU A 99 -1.07 8.70 -0.83
C LEU A 99 -2.32 8.60 0.06
N ASN A 100 -3.09 9.69 0.22
CA ASN A 100 -4.30 9.75 1.05
C ASN A 100 -5.61 9.83 0.23
N VAL A 101 -5.53 9.76 -1.10
CA VAL A 101 -6.68 9.76 -2.01
C VAL A 101 -6.70 8.49 -2.87
N ALA A 102 -7.82 8.22 -3.53
CA ALA A 102 -7.92 7.13 -4.49
C ALA A 102 -6.88 7.30 -5.61
N PRO A 103 -6.22 6.23 -6.09
CA PRO A 103 -6.49 4.81 -5.80
C PRO A 103 -5.81 4.25 -4.53
N MET A 104 -4.88 4.99 -3.90
CA MET A 104 -4.10 4.48 -2.77
C MET A 104 -4.93 4.38 -1.48
N ALA A 105 -5.81 5.36 -1.23
CA ALA A 105 -6.73 5.35 -0.10
C ALA A 105 -7.62 4.10 -0.10
N ASP A 106 -8.20 3.75 -1.25
CA ASP A 106 -9.06 2.57 -1.40
C ASP A 106 -8.30 1.26 -1.17
N LEU A 107 -7.06 1.18 -1.64
CA LEU A 107 -6.19 0.03 -1.38
C LEU A 107 -5.92 -0.12 0.12
N ARG A 108 -5.55 0.97 0.82
CA ARG A 108 -5.26 0.96 2.26
C ARG A 108 -6.49 0.60 3.07
N GLN A 109 -7.64 1.16 2.70
CA GLN A 109 -8.92 0.88 3.36
C GLN A 109 -9.36 -0.59 3.16
N ALA A 110 -9.23 -1.14 1.95
CA ALA A 110 -9.49 -2.56 1.70
C ALA A 110 -8.53 -3.46 2.49
N ALA A 111 -7.25 -3.11 2.57
CA ALA A 111 -6.25 -3.83 3.35
C ALA A 111 -6.53 -3.76 4.87
N LEU A 112 -7.07 -2.64 5.36
CA LEU A 112 -7.48 -2.45 6.76
C LEU A 112 -8.65 -3.39 7.14
N TYR A 113 -9.64 -3.53 6.26
CA TYR A 113 -10.84 -4.34 6.53
C TYR A 113 -10.68 -5.83 6.25
N LEU A 114 -9.71 -6.23 5.43
CA LEU A 114 -9.50 -7.63 5.07
C LEU A 114 -9.25 -8.56 6.29
N PRO A 115 -8.43 -8.20 7.31
CA PRO A 115 -8.29 -9.00 8.52
C PRO A 115 -9.61 -9.26 9.26
N TRP A 116 -10.50 -8.26 9.29
CA TRP A 116 -11.81 -8.41 9.91
C TRP A 116 -12.72 -9.35 9.12
N ALA A 117 -12.71 -9.27 7.79
CA ALA A 117 -13.44 -10.20 6.94
C ALA A 117 -12.92 -11.65 7.09
N LEU A 118 -11.60 -11.84 7.27
CA LEU A 118 -11.01 -13.14 7.58
C LEU A 118 -11.50 -13.67 8.93
N LEU A 119 -11.55 -12.81 9.96
CA LEU A 119 -12.05 -13.16 11.28
C LEU A 119 -13.50 -13.65 11.23
N GLN A 120 -14.36 -12.98 10.48
CA GLN A 120 -15.77 -13.38 10.30
C GLN A 120 -15.94 -14.74 9.64
N ASN A 121 -14.98 -15.16 8.81
CA ASN A 121 -14.99 -16.46 8.14
C ASN A 121 -14.26 -17.55 8.93
N SER A 122 -14.01 -17.33 10.23
CA SER A 122 -13.29 -18.26 11.12
C SER A 122 -11.83 -18.54 10.72
N GLU A 123 -11.21 -17.65 9.93
CA GLU A 123 -9.79 -17.74 9.56
C GLU A 123 -8.90 -17.07 10.62
N TYR A 124 -8.98 -17.50 11.88
CA TYR A 124 -8.41 -16.78 13.04
C TYR A 124 -6.91 -16.49 12.91
N ASN A 125 -6.10 -17.48 12.53
CA ASN A 125 -4.65 -17.30 12.39
C ASN A 125 -4.33 -16.29 11.27
N ALA A 126 -4.95 -16.47 10.10
CA ALA A 126 -4.77 -15.56 8.97
C ALA A 126 -5.25 -14.14 9.29
N ALA A 127 -6.33 -13.98 10.07
CA ALA A 127 -6.80 -12.68 10.54
C ALA A 127 -5.76 -11.99 11.44
N THR A 128 -5.15 -12.72 12.39
CA THR A 128 -4.12 -12.14 13.26
C THR A 128 -2.84 -11.81 12.52
N ASP A 129 -2.40 -12.65 11.59
CA ASP A 129 -1.17 -12.45 10.84
C ASP A 129 -1.34 -11.34 9.78
N SER A 130 -2.48 -11.31 9.09
CA SER A 130 -2.82 -10.23 8.17
C SER A 130 -2.93 -8.89 8.89
N HIS A 131 -3.50 -8.83 10.10
CA HIS A 131 -3.56 -7.58 10.86
C HIS A 131 -2.16 -7.06 11.25
N LYS A 132 -1.25 -7.95 11.67
CA LYS A 132 0.16 -7.57 11.94
C LYS A 132 0.86 -7.09 10.67
N ALA A 133 0.70 -7.83 9.57
CA ALA A 133 1.30 -7.47 8.29
C ALA A 133 0.73 -6.15 7.73
N PHE A 134 -0.56 -5.87 7.95
CA PHE A 134 -1.18 -4.59 7.61
C PHE A 134 -0.55 -3.43 8.38
N LYS A 135 -0.31 -3.58 9.69
CA LYS A 135 0.37 -2.53 10.48
C LYS A 135 1.75 -2.20 9.91
N ASN A 136 2.52 -3.22 9.54
CA ASN A 136 3.83 -3.05 8.91
C ASN A 136 3.73 -2.39 7.52
N PHE A 137 2.73 -2.77 6.71
CA PHE A 137 2.45 -2.10 5.45
C PHE A 137 2.13 -0.61 5.66
N GLU A 138 1.26 -0.31 6.62
CA GLU A 138 0.84 1.05 6.93
C GLU A 138 1.98 1.92 7.51
N GLU A 139 2.88 1.32 8.29
CA GLU A 139 4.13 1.96 8.72
C GLU A 139 4.99 2.35 7.52
N HIS A 140 5.21 1.45 6.56
CA HIS A 140 5.97 1.78 5.35
C HIS A 140 5.26 2.81 4.45
N VAL A 141 3.93 2.89 4.45
CA VAL A 141 3.21 3.98 3.77
C VAL A 141 3.54 5.32 4.44
N LYS A 142 3.56 5.37 5.78
CA LYS A 142 3.95 6.58 6.52
C LYS A 142 5.41 6.94 6.29
N ASP A 143 6.32 5.97 6.20
CA ASP A 143 7.72 6.22 5.85
C ASP A 143 7.84 6.83 4.45
N LEU A 144 7.06 6.36 3.48
CA LEU A 144 7.00 6.96 2.15
C LEU A 144 6.44 8.38 2.19
N GLN A 145 5.40 8.64 2.99
CA GLN A 145 4.85 9.98 3.20
C GLN A 145 5.90 10.91 3.82
N TYR A 146 6.63 10.45 4.84
CA TYR A 146 7.69 11.21 5.48
C TYR A 146 8.84 11.50 4.51
N ALA A 147 9.32 10.49 3.77
CA ALA A 147 10.38 10.64 2.79
C ALA A 147 9.99 11.63 1.68
N SER A 148 8.77 11.53 1.14
CA SER A 148 8.27 12.45 0.12
C SER A 148 8.09 13.88 0.64
N ALA A 149 7.57 14.06 1.86
CA ALA A 149 7.41 15.37 2.49
C ALA A 149 8.77 16.02 2.77
N SER A 150 9.75 15.25 3.27
CA SER A 150 11.12 15.70 3.48
C SER A 150 11.79 16.13 2.17
N ALA A 151 11.65 15.32 1.12
CA ALA A 151 12.16 15.66 -0.21
C ALA A 151 11.49 16.93 -0.78
N ALA A 152 10.18 17.09 -0.64
CA ALA A 152 9.45 18.29 -1.05
C ALA A 152 9.88 19.54 -0.25
N ALA A 153 10.07 19.41 1.06
CA ALA A 153 10.56 20.50 1.91
C ALA A 153 11.98 20.92 1.52
N ALA A 154 12.85 19.95 1.22
CA ALA A 154 14.21 20.21 0.76
C ALA A 154 14.22 20.95 -0.60
N LEU A 155 13.28 20.64 -1.50
CA LEU A 155 13.09 21.35 -2.77
C LEU A 155 12.67 22.81 -2.56
N ARG A 156 11.79 23.10 -1.59
CA ARG A 156 11.34 24.47 -1.30
C ARG A 156 12.38 25.32 -0.57
N GLY A 157 13.21 24.70 0.28
CA GLY A 157 14.12 25.39 1.18
C GLY A 157 15.47 25.81 0.59
N SER A 158 15.79 25.43 -0.65
CA SER A 158 17.12 25.64 -1.23
C SER A 158 17.04 26.32 -2.60
N PRO A 159 17.54 27.56 -2.77
CA PRO A 159 17.44 28.31 -4.01
C PRO A 159 18.36 27.83 -5.15
N SER A 160 19.27 26.89 -4.89
CA SER A 160 20.20 26.35 -5.90
C SER A 160 20.38 24.83 -5.73
N TRP A 161 19.48 24.04 -6.30
CA TRP A 161 19.58 22.58 -6.29
C TRP A 161 20.62 22.10 -7.30
N THR A 162 21.51 21.21 -6.85
CA THR A 162 22.37 20.45 -7.76
C THR A 162 21.65 19.16 -8.20
N PRO A 163 21.89 18.67 -9.44
CA PRO A 163 21.35 17.39 -9.90
C PRO A 163 21.70 16.21 -8.98
N GLN A 164 22.86 16.23 -8.30
CA GLN A 164 23.23 15.20 -7.33
C GLN A 164 22.30 15.17 -6.12
N GLN A 165 21.93 16.32 -5.57
CA GLN A 165 21.01 16.37 -4.44
C GLN A 165 19.64 15.81 -4.84
N GLN A 166 19.17 16.12 -6.07
CA GLN A 166 17.88 15.63 -6.60
C GLN A 166 17.87 14.11 -6.70
N ALA A 167 18.95 13.54 -7.24
CA ALA A 167 19.12 12.10 -7.32
C ALA A 167 19.13 11.45 -5.93
N GLN A 168 19.77 12.08 -4.93
CA GLN A 168 19.82 11.54 -3.56
C GLN A 168 18.45 11.50 -2.89
N GLN A 169 17.63 12.55 -3.01
CA GLN A 169 16.26 12.52 -2.47
C GLN A 169 15.38 11.51 -3.19
N ALA A 170 15.44 11.47 -4.52
CA ALA A 170 14.69 10.50 -5.31
C ALA A 170 15.04 9.05 -4.91
N GLN A 171 16.31 8.77 -4.61
CA GLN A 171 16.73 7.45 -4.12
C GLN A 171 16.12 7.10 -2.76
N GLN A 172 16.04 8.03 -1.81
CA GLN A 172 15.43 7.77 -0.50
C GLN A 172 13.92 7.47 -0.65
N VAL A 173 13.20 8.26 -1.44
CA VAL A 173 11.78 8.04 -1.72
C VAL A 173 11.57 6.71 -2.45
N GLN A 174 12.44 6.37 -3.41
CA GLN A 174 12.40 5.10 -4.14
C GLN A 174 12.61 3.90 -3.21
N GLN A 175 13.52 3.98 -2.24
CA GLN A 175 13.74 2.91 -1.25
C GLN A 175 12.51 2.70 -0.37
N ALA A 176 11.90 3.78 0.13
CA ALA A 176 10.65 3.69 0.90
C ALA A 176 9.51 3.07 0.07
N PHE A 177 9.41 3.43 -1.21
CA PHE A 177 8.42 2.84 -2.13
C PHE A 177 8.63 1.33 -2.33
N ILE A 178 9.87 0.85 -2.42
CA ILE A 178 10.19 -0.58 -2.52
C ILE A 178 9.78 -1.33 -1.25
N LEU A 179 10.06 -0.78 -0.06
CA LEU A 179 9.69 -1.39 1.22
C LEU A 179 8.17 -1.44 1.41
N MET A 180 7.47 -0.34 1.08
CA MET A 180 6.00 -0.30 1.05
C MET A 180 5.44 -1.34 0.06
N SER A 181 6.09 -1.53 -1.09
CA SER A 181 5.69 -2.53 -2.07
C SER A 181 5.83 -3.96 -1.54
N ALA A 182 6.99 -4.28 -0.99
CA ALA A 182 7.29 -5.60 -0.45
C ALA A 182 6.43 -5.95 0.76
N SER A 183 6.09 -4.97 1.60
CA SER A 183 5.23 -5.18 2.76
C SER A 183 3.77 -5.45 2.38
N LEU A 184 3.25 -4.84 1.30
CA LEU A 184 1.95 -5.21 0.75
C LEU A 184 1.95 -6.66 0.23
N ASP A 185 3.02 -7.10 -0.44
CA ASP A 185 3.16 -8.51 -0.86
C ASP A 185 3.21 -9.46 0.35
N GLY A 186 3.96 -9.09 1.38
CA GLY A 186 4.00 -9.79 2.65
C GLY A 186 2.61 -9.91 3.28
N PHE A 187 1.85 -8.81 3.31
CA PHE A 187 0.46 -8.81 3.75
C PHE A 187 -0.42 -9.76 2.94
N LEU A 188 -0.40 -9.67 1.60
CA LEU A 188 -1.22 -10.52 0.74
C LEU A 188 -0.87 -12.02 0.87
N SER A 189 0.38 -12.35 1.21
CA SER A 189 0.81 -13.72 1.45
C SER A 189 0.20 -14.35 2.71
N THR A 190 -0.28 -13.54 3.67
CA THR A 190 -0.97 -14.04 4.88
C THR A 190 -2.40 -14.51 4.59
N VAL A 191 -2.95 -14.14 3.44
CA VAL A 191 -4.33 -14.46 3.05
C VAL A 191 -4.38 -15.87 2.48
N PRO A 192 -5.29 -16.75 2.92
CA PRO A 192 -5.37 -18.13 2.42
C PRO A 192 -5.57 -18.19 0.89
N ALA A 193 -4.81 -19.06 0.22
CA ALA A 193 -4.78 -19.17 -1.24
C ALA A 193 -6.16 -19.44 -1.88
N LYS A 194 -7.09 -20.06 -1.14
CA LYS A 194 -8.48 -20.29 -1.59
C LYS A 194 -9.24 -19.00 -1.93
N TYR A 195 -8.80 -17.86 -1.43
CA TYR A 195 -9.36 -16.54 -1.75
C TYR A 195 -8.60 -15.84 -2.89
N GLN A 196 -7.36 -16.24 -3.15
CA GLN A 196 -6.51 -15.65 -4.19
C GLN A 196 -6.86 -16.15 -5.61
N GLY A 197 -7.54 -17.29 -5.73
CA GLY A 197 -7.93 -17.90 -7.01
C GLY A 197 -9.44 -17.87 -7.26
N ALA A 198 -9.98 -16.76 -7.80
CA ALA A 198 -11.28 -16.72 -8.51
C ALA A 198 -11.64 -15.32 -9.11
N GLY A 199 -10.74 -14.33 -9.10
CA GLY A 199 -11.07 -12.94 -9.45
C GLY A 199 -10.88 -12.53 -10.91
N LEU A 200 -10.35 -13.39 -11.79
CA LEU A 200 -10.08 -13.04 -13.19
C LEU A 200 -11.19 -13.45 -14.19
N ALA A 201 -12.28 -14.06 -13.73
CA ALA A 201 -13.34 -14.56 -14.61
C ALA A 201 -14.63 -13.70 -14.64
N ILE A 202 -14.78 -12.73 -13.74
CA ILE A 202 -16.06 -11.99 -13.60
C ILE A 202 -16.11 -10.71 -14.45
N PHE A 203 -14.96 -10.14 -14.82
CA PHE A 203 -14.91 -8.94 -15.70
C PHE A 203 -14.37 -9.21 -17.12
N GLY A 204 -14.26 -10.48 -17.52
CA GLY A 204 -13.86 -10.90 -18.87
C GLY A 204 -14.87 -11.79 -19.61
N ARG A 205 -16.12 -11.89 -19.13
CA ARG A 205 -17.14 -12.74 -19.79
C ARG A 205 -18.52 -12.08 -19.86
N ARG A 206 -18.54 -10.79 -20.22
CA ARG A 206 -19.76 -10.06 -20.57
C ARG A 206 -19.55 -9.34 -21.89
N GLU A 207 -19.51 -10.11 -22.99
CA GLU A 207 -20.33 -9.89 -24.20
C GLU A 207 -20.05 -10.80 -25.40
N GLU A 208 -19.01 -11.63 -25.44
CA GLU A 208 -18.71 -12.36 -26.70
C GLU A 208 -19.52 -13.65 -26.95
N ASN A 209 -20.31 -14.15 -26.00
CA ASN A 209 -20.94 -15.48 -26.13
C ASN A 209 -22.42 -15.48 -26.56
N LYS A 210 -22.98 -14.31 -26.92
CA LYS A 210 -24.35 -14.23 -27.48
C LYS A 210 -24.38 -14.15 -28.99
N GLU A 211 -23.29 -13.69 -29.61
CA GLU A 211 -23.19 -13.56 -31.07
C GLU A 211 -22.92 -14.92 -31.72
N SER A 212 -21.99 -15.71 -31.16
CA SER A 212 -21.69 -17.07 -31.66
C SER A 212 -22.87 -18.05 -31.58
N SER A 213 -23.79 -17.88 -30.64
CA SER A 213 -25.01 -18.71 -30.56
C SER A 213 -26.05 -18.32 -31.61
N ARG A 214 -26.15 -17.03 -31.95
CA ARG A 214 -27.10 -16.55 -32.96
C ARG A 214 -26.65 -16.90 -34.37
N ASP A 215 -25.35 -16.84 -34.63
CA ASP A 215 -24.79 -17.25 -35.93
C ASP A 215 -24.90 -18.76 -36.15
N ARG A 216 -24.67 -19.59 -35.13
CA ARG A 216 -24.90 -21.05 -35.24
C ARG A 216 -26.36 -21.40 -35.45
N ASP A 217 -27.29 -20.74 -34.76
CA ASP A 217 -28.72 -21.00 -34.93
C ASP A 217 -29.22 -20.51 -36.31
N ARG A 218 -28.60 -19.48 -36.88
CA ARG A 218 -28.86 -19.04 -38.25
C ARG A 218 -28.33 -20.04 -39.28
N GLU A 219 -27.09 -20.48 -39.12
CA GLU A 219 -26.45 -21.46 -40.02
C GLU A 219 -27.18 -22.81 -40.01
N LEU A 220 -27.67 -23.26 -38.85
CA LEU A 220 -28.48 -24.48 -38.74
C LEU A 220 -29.87 -24.37 -39.37
N ARG A 221 -30.46 -23.17 -39.45
CA ARG A 221 -31.73 -22.95 -40.16
C ARG A 221 -31.53 -22.90 -41.67
N GLU A 222 -30.51 -22.20 -42.14
CA GLU A 222 -30.17 -22.15 -43.58
C GLU A 222 -29.80 -23.56 -44.09
N ALA A 223 -29.07 -24.37 -43.32
CA ALA A 223 -28.75 -25.75 -43.69
C ALA A 223 -29.96 -26.70 -43.71
N ARG A 224 -31.04 -26.40 -42.99
CA ARG A 224 -32.29 -27.18 -43.03
C ARG A 224 -33.16 -26.79 -44.23
N GLU A 225 -33.25 -25.51 -44.57
CA GLU A 225 -33.98 -25.05 -45.75
C GLU A 225 -33.35 -25.56 -47.06
N VAL A 226 -32.02 -25.63 -47.14
CA VAL A 226 -31.33 -26.20 -48.33
C VAL A 226 -31.57 -27.71 -48.49
N LYS A 227 -31.86 -28.44 -47.41
CA LYS A 227 -32.20 -29.87 -47.48
C LYS A 227 -33.66 -30.14 -47.85
N GLU A 228 -34.58 -29.23 -47.55
CA GLU A 228 -35.99 -29.34 -47.97
C GLU A 228 -36.24 -28.78 -49.38
N ALA A 229 -35.40 -27.89 -49.89
CA ALA A 229 -35.52 -27.30 -51.23
C ALA A 229 -34.97 -28.17 -52.39
N LYS A 230 -34.70 -29.46 -52.16
CA LYS A 230 -34.35 -30.40 -53.24
C LYS A 230 -35.49 -31.39 -53.51
N PRO A 231 -36.61 -30.95 -54.13
CA PRO A 231 -37.61 -31.87 -54.62
C PRO A 231 -37.13 -32.49 -55.95
N ALA A 232 -37.38 -33.80 -56.06
CA ALA A 232 -37.83 -34.47 -57.27
C ALA A 232 -37.32 -33.96 -58.64
N GLU A 233 -36.20 -34.53 -59.09
CA GLU A 233 -35.93 -34.83 -60.50
C GLU A 233 -35.21 -36.19 -60.48
N SER A 234 -35.50 -37.22 -61.26
CA SER A 234 -36.55 -37.60 -62.22
C SER A 234 -36.01 -38.94 -62.74
N GLU A 235 -36.88 -39.97 -62.78
CA GLU A 235 -36.75 -41.25 -63.53
C GLU A 235 -35.42 -42.04 -63.52
#